data_AF-A0A951SW75-F1
#
_entry.id   AF-A0A951SW75-F1
#
_cell.length_a   1.000
_cell.length_b   1.000
_cell.length_c   1.000
_cell.angle_alpha   90.00
_cell.angle_beta   90.00
_cell.angle_gamma   90.00
#
_symmetry.space_group_name_H-M   'P 1'
#
loop_
_entity.id
_entity.type
_entity.pdbx_description
1 polymer ?
#
loop_
_entity_poly.entity_id
_entity_poly.type
_entity_poly.pdbx_seq_one_letter_code
_entity_poly.pdbx_strand_id
1 'polypeptide(L)'
;MRKMIILSITVFLIFGSSLFGRGDRMTVLPFRISGKPPAAHFNEAELSNHAMYAAVFLTKSVRDYQIQPNTLIKTGLDDTAAEAHLNSICSDLSISHALGGQLLFIGPSEVTVNIFTASCVRKTILYRDQSTGSVNDLQSLMRKTIIRTTPFLAENLVYSKLQNTETIKDNHIQVVIDLSGSMELTLPFIRRALDQFEPSVNRRITLTTIRPQTAITHSEPFADLSRYRSAVAALHGSGITTEADIIEGLKRTNDSIKANTRQLLFFSDANFSEKGVLDLQQQFREFRRDGIQVAFFPCYDSDPSFLEKSGRFDRVAKVYATMYGRRASFTNGEAWFFVRKGAAFYVCSESFGSDMSSGKNSTDSCRLFPAHRYSKSDLDLNKIAQAYASRNNLKVNEISPVYSDLEFRIADFITNQSGSRAVYRVLVANDKQAFWIGLQNKSDYNLLAQNQNQKIYVGLHLKRTPIGIENLPNQIYLTKPADTPQLFVLDYQRLLTATSALQLNPRDVWFFLVEVKDFRHD
;
A
#
# COMPACT_ATOMS: atom_id res chain seq x y z
N MET A 1 48.04 -53.41 -28.04
CA MET A 1 47.78 -52.37 -29.06
C MET A 1 46.30 -52.02 -29.05
N ARG A 2 45.96 -50.72 -29.01
CA ARG A 2 44.82 -50.00 -29.65
C ARG A 2 43.49 -50.76 -29.86
N LYS A 3 42.29 -50.23 -29.68
CA LYS A 3 41.69 -48.94 -29.28
C LYS A 3 40.17 -49.21 -29.30
N MET A 4 39.41 -48.54 -28.43
CA MET A 4 38.00 -48.12 -28.57
C MET A 4 37.03 -48.96 -29.44
N ILE A 5 36.07 -49.61 -28.78
CA ILE A 5 34.65 -49.56 -29.17
C ILE A 5 33.82 -49.44 -27.88
N ILE A 6 33.58 -48.20 -27.43
CA ILE A 6 32.40 -47.84 -26.64
C ILE A 6 31.73 -46.77 -27.48
N LEU A 7 30.83 -47.19 -28.36
CA LEU A 7 30.01 -46.30 -29.17
C LEU A 7 28.60 -46.88 -29.22
N SER A 8 27.84 -46.61 -28.17
CA SER A 8 26.37 -46.56 -28.12
C SER A 8 25.96 -46.34 -26.68
N ILE A 9 24.95 -45.49 -26.44
CA ILE A 9 24.47 -45.03 -25.11
C ILE A 9 25.12 -43.71 -24.61
N THR A 10 25.52 -42.81 -25.52
CA THR A 10 25.72 -41.38 -25.14
C THR A 10 25.17 -40.40 -26.19
N VAL A 11 24.38 -40.88 -27.17
CA VAL A 11 23.80 -40.03 -28.22
C VAL A 11 22.27 -39.84 -28.06
N PHE A 12 21.61 -40.59 -27.18
CA PHE A 12 20.17 -40.39 -26.91
C PHE A 12 19.84 -39.54 -25.66
N LEU A 13 20.85 -39.06 -24.92
CA LEU A 13 20.66 -38.13 -23.79
C LEU A 13 21.20 -36.72 -24.05
N ILE A 14 21.61 -36.41 -25.29
CA ILE A 14 22.03 -35.05 -25.72
C ILE A 14 21.01 -34.44 -26.71
N PHE A 15 19.90 -35.14 -27.01
CA PHE A 15 18.74 -34.58 -27.71
C PHE A 15 17.58 -34.15 -26.79
N GLY A 16 17.85 -34.05 -25.48
CA GLY A 16 16.88 -33.59 -24.47
C GLY A 16 17.16 -32.20 -23.88
N SER A 17 18.18 -31.50 -24.35
CA SER A 17 18.67 -30.25 -23.73
C SER A 17 18.87 -29.08 -24.72
N SER A 18 18.21 -29.10 -25.87
CA SER A 18 18.05 -27.92 -26.74
C SER A 18 16.67 -27.24 -26.62
N LEU A 19 15.93 -27.53 -25.54
CA LEU A 19 14.72 -26.80 -25.12
C LEU A 19 15.04 -25.73 -24.05
N PHE A 20 16.26 -25.21 -24.04
CA PHE A 20 16.59 -23.99 -23.31
C PHE A 20 16.00 -22.78 -24.06
N GLY A 21 14.87 -22.27 -23.54
CA GLY A 21 14.47 -20.87 -23.58
C GLY A 21 14.10 -20.25 -24.93
N ARG A 22 13.00 -20.69 -25.56
CA ARG A 22 12.32 -19.86 -26.56
C ARG A 22 11.45 -18.79 -25.86
N GLY A 23 12.01 -17.59 -25.74
CA GLY A 23 11.34 -16.30 -25.59
C GLY A 23 10.57 -16.00 -24.29
N ASP A 24 11.21 -15.31 -23.35
CA ASP A 24 10.54 -14.69 -22.19
C ASP A 24 10.41 -13.16 -22.33
N ARG A 25 10.39 -12.65 -23.58
CA ARG A 25 10.34 -11.21 -23.86
C ARG A 25 9.16 -10.84 -24.73
N MET A 26 8.54 -9.73 -24.37
CA MET A 26 7.57 -9.05 -25.21
C MET A 26 8.15 -7.77 -25.77
N THR A 27 8.01 -7.58 -27.07
CA THR A 27 8.39 -6.34 -27.74
C THR A 27 7.17 -5.46 -27.95
N VAL A 28 7.33 -4.14 -27.77
CA VAL A 28 6.26 -3.17 -28.02
C VAL A 28 6.58 -2.41 -29.29
N LEU A 29 5.64 -2.37 -30.23
CA LEU A 29 5.78 -1.69 -31.52
C LEU A 29 5.44 -0.20 -31.39
N PRO A 30 5.96 0.66 -32.30
CA PRO A 30 5.45 2.01 -32.47
C PRO A 30 3.94 2.00 -32.67
N PHE A 31 3.23 2.94 -32.03
CA PHE A 31 1.78 3.03 -32.20
C PHE A 31 1.46 3.77 -33.49
N ARG A 32 0.47 3.29 -34.23
CA ARG A 32 -0.08 4.06 -35.35
C ARG A 32 -0.85 5.25 -34.80
N ILE A 33 -0.60 6.43 -35.36
CA ILE A 33 -1.37 7.64 -35.04
C ILE A 33 -2.35 7.87 -36.19
N SER A 34 -3.60 8.18 -35.86
CA SER A 34 -4.64 8.47 -36.85
C SER A 34 -5.59 9.55 -36.34
N GLY A 35 -6.19 10.30 -37.26
CA GLY A 35 -6.89 11.53 -36.91
C GLY A 35 -5.93 12.68 -36.60
N LYS A 36 -6.44 13.80 -36.10
CA LYS A 36 -5.65 15.01 -35.82
C LYS A 36 -5.47 15.19 -34.31
N PRO A 37 -4.28 14.89 -33.74
CA PRO A 37 -4.05 15.06 -32.32
C PRO A 37 -4.10 16.55 -31.93
N PRO A 38 -4.59 16.89 -30.73
CA PRO A 38 -4.60 18.28 -30.28
C PRO A 38 -3.17 18.77 -30.03
N ALA A 39 -2.68 19.69 -30.88
CA ALA A 39 -1.31 20.22 -30.84
C ALA A 39 -0.94 20.89 -29.51
N ALA A 40 -1.93 21.29 -28.71
CA ALA A 40 -1.70 21.80 -27.35
C ALA A 40 -1.16 20.73 -26.38
N HIS A 41 -1.32 19.44 -26.71
CA HIS A 41 -0.96 18.31 -25.85
C HIS A 41 0.14 17.43 -26.44
N PHE A 42 0.26 17.35 -27.77
CA PHE A 42 1.14 16.39 -28.41
C PHE A 42 1.97 17.01 -29.54
N ASN A 43 3.23 16.61 -29.60
CA ASN A 43 4.05 16.72 -30.81
C ASN A 43 3.76 15.51 -31.71
N GLU A 44 3.07 15.73 -32.82
CA GLU A 44 2.60 14.67 -33.71
C GLU A 44 3.74 13.79 -34.25
N ALA A 45 4.89 14.40 -34.56
CA ALA A 45 6.05 13.68 -35.12
C ALA A 45 6.65 12.64 -34.14
N GLU A 46 6.52 12.87 -32.85
CA GLU A 46 7.11 12.03 -31.80
C GLU A 46 6.08 11.09 -31.16
N LEU A 47 4.79 11.34 -31.40
CA LEU A 47 3.69 10.70 -30.68
C LEU A 47 3.68 9.17 -30.82
N SER A 48 4.06 8.66 -31.99
CA SER A 48 4.16 7.21 -32.24
C SER A 48 5.16 6.54 -31.29
N ASN A 49 6.34 7.14 -31.12
CA ASN A 49 7.38 6.63 -30.22
C ASN A 49 7.01 6.89 -28.76
N HIS A 50 6.48 8.07 -28.43
CA HIS A 50 6.02 8.38 -27.07
C HIS A 50 4.95 7.39 -26.59
N ALA A 51 4.01 7.00 -27.46
CA ALA A 51 3.00 5.99 -27.17
C ALA A 51 3.60 4.58 -27.00
N MET A 52 4.62 4.21 -27.78
CA MET A 52 5.36 2.95 -27.58
C MET A 52 6.02 2.91 -26.20
N TYR A 53 6.81 3.93 -25.83
CA TYR A 53 7.49 3.97 -24.54
C TYR A 53 6.50 4.06 -23.36
N ALA A 54 5.37 4.75 -23.55
CA ALA A 54 4.26 4.74 -22.61
C ALA A 54 3.66 3.33 -22.43
N ALA A 55 3.43 2.60 -23.52
CA ALA A 55 2.94 1.23 -23.46
C ALA A 55 3.97 0.28 -22.84
N VAL A 56 5.28 0.45 -23.10
CA VAL A 56 6.35 -0.28 -22.41
C VAL A 56 6.27 -0.05 -20.90
N PHE A 57 6.19 1.22 -20.48
CA PHE A 57 6.08 1.59 -19.07
C PHE A 57 4.84 1.00 -18.41
N LEU A 58 3.66 1.19 -19.02
CA LEU A 58 2.40 0.69 -18.49
C LEU A 58 2.35 -0.84 -18.44
N THR A 59 2.94 -1.52 -19.43
CA THR A 59 2.96 -2.97 -19.42
C THR A 59 3.88 -3.50 -18.32
N LYS A 60 5.05 -2.90 -18.10
CA LYS A 60 5.92 -3.20 -16.95
C LYS A 60 5.27 -2.89 -15.61
N SER A 61 4.44 -1.84 -15.55
CA SER A 61 3.78 -1.46 -14.31
C SER A 61 2.69 -2.46 -13.93
N VAL A 62 1.97 -3.05 -14.90
CA VAL A 62 0.86 -3.98 -14.62
C VAL A 62 1.19 -5.47 -14.76
N ARG A 63 2.27 -5.83 -15.45
CA ARG A 63 2.71 -7.23 -15.68
C ARG A 63 4.13 -7.47 -15.20
N ASP A 64 4.36 -8.67 -14.66
CA ASP A 64 5.69 -9.17 -14.34
C ASP A 64 6.26 -9.94 -15.54
N TYR A 65 6.81 -9.20 -16.51
CA TYR A 65 7.34 -9.75 -17.76
C TYR A 65 8.44 -8.87 -18.35
N GLN A 66 9.38 -9.46 -19.11
CA GLN A 66 10.43 -8.65 -19.75
C GLN A 66 9.85 -7.92 -20.97
N ILE A 67 9.80 -6.59 -20.88
CA ILE A 67 9.26 -5.72 -21.94
C ILE A 67 10.35 -4.82 -22.52
N GLN A 68 10.43 -4.73 -23.85
CA GLN A 68 11.33 -3.83 -24.56
C GLN A 68 10.65 -3.12 -25.74
N PRO A 69 11.04 -1.88 -26.07
CA PRO A 69 10.59 -1.22 -27.28
C PRO A 69 11.16 -1.90 -28.54
N ASN A 70 10.42 -1.90 -29.64
CA ASN A 70 10.90 -2.29 -30.96
C ASN A 70 11.31 -1.05 -31.75
N THR A 71 12.61 -0.78 -31.83
CA THR A 71 13.16 0.37 -32.55
C THR A 71 13.52 0.07 -34.00
N LEU A 72 13.42 -1.19 -34.43
CA LEU A 72 13.72 -1.62 -35.80
C LEU A 72 12.58 -1.27 -36.76
N ILE A 73 11.34 -1.36 -36.27
CA ILE A 73 10.15 -0.91 -37.00
C ILE A 73 9.99 0.58 -36.74
N LYS A 74 9.90 1.38 -37.83
CA LYS A 74 9.87 2.85 -37.74
C LYS A 74 8.46 3.45 -37.76
N THR A 75 7.46 2.68 -38.20
CA THR A 75 6.10 3.14 -38.40
C THR A 75 5.11 2.25 -37.66
N GLY A 76 4.15 2.86 -36.98
CA GLY A 76 3.08 2.10 -36.35
C GLY A 76 2.19 1.40 -37.37
N LEU A 77 1.76 0.19 -37.03
CA LEU A 77 0.97 -0.69 -37.90
C LEU A 77 -0.47 -0.74 -37.38
N ASP A 78 -1.45 -0.79 -38.28
CA ASP A 78 -2.80 -1.24 -37.90
C ASP A 78 -2.85 -2.77 -37.83
N ASP A 79 -3.98 -3.32 -37.42
CA ASP A 79 -4.14 -4.77 -37.24
C ASP A 79 -3.85 -5.54 -38.54
N THR A 80 -4.37 -5.07 -39.67
CA THR A 80 -4.18 -5.73 -40.98
C THR A 80 -2.71 -5.71 -41.42
N ALA A 81 -2.03 -4.58 -41.29
CA ALA A 81 -0.61 -4.46 -41.62
C ALA A 81 0.24 -5.26 -40.62
N ALA A 82 -0.12 -5.28 -39.34
CA ALA A 82 0.57 -6.07 -38.33
C ALA A 82 0.50 -7.57 -38.65
N GLU A 83 -0.67 -8.09 -39.02
CA GLU A 83 -0.85 -9.47 -39.45
C GLU A 83 0.04 -9.83 -40.64
N ALA A 84 0.06 -8.98 -41.67
CA ALA A 84 0.90 -9.17 -42.85
C ALA A 84 2.40 -9.17 -42.53
N HIS A 85 2.82 -8.45 -41.48
CA HIS A 85 4.23 -8.29 -41.10
C HIS A 85 4.65 -9.12 -39.88
N LEU A 86 3.81 -10.03 -39.35
CA LEU A 86 4.15 -10.84 -38.16
C LEU A 86 5.45 -11.61 -38.32
N ASN A 87 5.75 -12.12 -39.51
CA ASN A 87 7.02 -12.81 -39.79
C ASN A 87 8.24 -11.90 -39.57
N SER A 88 8.14 -10.63 -39.94
CA SER A 88 9.21 -9.65 -39.77
C SER A 88 9.30 -9.18 -38.31
N ILE A 89 8.16 -8.90 -37.69
CA ILE A 89 8.06 -8.49 -36.28
C ILE A 89 8.67 -9.55 -35.36
N CYS A 90 8.38 -10.82 -35.65
CA CYS A 90 8.77 -11.98 -34.86
C CYS A 90 10.01 -12.70 -35.42
N SER A 91 10.90 -11.95 -36.10
CA SER A 91 12.14 -12.49 -36.64
C SER A 91 13.19 -12.80 -35.57
N ASP A 92 13.15 -12.08 -34.44
CA ASP A 92 14.00 -12.35 -33.28
C ASP A 92 13.42 -13.51 -32.44
N LEU A 93 14.19 -14.60 -32.36
CA LEU A 93 13.83 -15.83 -31.65
C LEU A 93 13.76 -15.65 -30.12
N SER A 94 14.28 -14.54 -29.58
CA SER A 94 14.18 -14.19 -28.16
C SER A 94 12.86 -13.51 -27.77
N ILE A 95 12.05 -13.12 -28.76
CA ILE A 95 10.74 -12.48 -28.57
C ILE A 95 9.64 -13.53 -28.66
N SER A 96 8.85 -13.71 -27.60
CA SER A 96 7.68 -14.60 -27.62
C SER A 96 6.39 -13.88 -27.98
N HIS A 97 6.30 -12.58 -27.68
CA HIS A 97 5.10 -11.79 -27.92
C HIS A 97 5.42 -10.41 -28.49
N ALA A 98 4.52 -9.89 -29.31
CA ALA A 98 4.58 -8.51 -29.80
C ALA A 98 3.28 -7.79 -29.42
N LEU A 99 3.40 -6.62 -28.82
CA LEU A 99 2.31 -5.71 -28.51
C LEU A 99 2.36 -4.54 -29.48
N GLY A 100 1.28 -4.30 -30.20
CA GLY A 100 1.15 -3.15 -31.09
C GLY A 100 -0.21 -2.48 -30.91
N GLY A 101 -0.40 -1.33 -31.54
CA GLY A 101 -1.64 -0.59 -31.37
C GLY A 101 -1.74 0.70 -32.15
N GLN A 102 -2.87 1.36 -31.97
CA GLN A 102 -3.22 2.61 -32.62
C GLN A 102 -3.85 3.58 -31.61
N LEU A 103 -3.49 4.86 -31.73
CA LEU A 103 -4.22 5.98 -31.14
C LEU A 103 -4.98 6.70 -32.25
N LEU A 104 -6.31 6.63 -32.19
CA LEU A 104 -7.21 7.29 -33.13
C LEU A 104 -7.87 8.49 -32.46
N PHE A 105 -7.52 9.70 -32.89
CA PHE A 105 -8.10 10.95 -32.40
C PHE A 105 -9.36 11.29 -33.20
N ILE A 106 -10.53 11.13 -32.57
CA ILE A 106 -11.86 11.34 -33.19
C ILE A 106 -12.31 12.81 -33.06
N GLY A 107 -11.58 13.60 -32.27
CA GLY A 107 -11.81 15.03 -32.11
C GLY A 107 -10.75 15.67 -31.19
N PRO A 108 -10.95 16.94 -30.76
CA PRO A 108 -9.99 17.64 -29.92
C PRO A 108 -9.88 17.07 -28.50
N SER A 109 -10.89 16.32 -28.04
CA SER A 109 -10.99 15.81 -26.66
C SER A 109 -11.19 14.30 -26.57
N GLU A 110 -11.33 13.59 -27.68
CA GLU A 110 -11.69 12.17 -27.70
C GLU A 110 -10.65 11.33 -28.45
N VAL A 111 -10.30 10.19 -27.85
CA VAL A 111 -9.31 9.24 -28.39
C VAL A 111 -9.79 7.81 -28.20
N THR A 112 -9.60 7.00 -29.25
CA THR A 112 -9.73 5.55 -29.20
C THR A 112 -8.35 4.91 -29.15
N VAL A 113 -8.14 4.06 -28.14
CA VAL A 113 -6.92 3.28 -27.95
C VAL A 113 -7.20 1.83 -28.35
N ASN A 114 -6.58 1.40 -29.45
CA ASN A 114 -6.62 0.03 -29.95
C ASN A 114 -5.29 -0.65 -29.64
N ILE A 115 -5.31 -1.83 -29.03
CA ILE A 115 -4.10 -2.62 -28.78
C ILE A 115 -4.37 -4.05 -29.18
N PHE A 116 -3.37 -4.67 -29.79
CA PHE A 116 -3.33 -6.10 -30.05
C PHE A 116 -2.08 -6.70 -29.41
N THR A 117 -2.16 -8.00 -29.11
CA THR A 117 -0.99 -8.79 -28.70
C THR A 117 -0.91 -10.05 -29.55
N ALA A 118 0.25 -10.26 -30.18
CA ALA A 118 0.54 -11.39 -31.03
C ALA A 118 1.52 -12.35 -30.37
N SER A 119 1.37 -13.64 -30.68
CA SER A 119 2.36 -14.67 -30.36
C SER A 119 3.35 -14.80 -31.49
N CYS A 120 4.63 -14.56 -31.21
CA CYS A 120 5.71 -14.80 -32.16
C CYS A 120 6.00 -16.28 -32.38
N VAL A 121 5.61 -17.13 -31.43
CA VAL A 121 5.69 -18.60 -31.57
C VAL A 121 4.63 -19.11 -32.54
N ARG A 122 3.38 -18.66 -32.37
CA ARG A 122 2.26 -19.11 -33.23
C ARG A 122 2.12 -18.30 -34.51
N LYS A 123 2.77 -17.13 -34.58
CA LYS A 123 2.66 -16.14 -35.67
C LYS A 123 1.21 -15.73 -35.91
N THR A 124 0.47 -15.51 -34.83
CA THR A 124 -0.93 -15.08 -34.86
C THR A 124 -1.18 -14.01 -33.80
N ILE A 125 -2.14 -13.13 -34.09
CA ILE A 125 -2.67 -12.23 -33.07
C ILE A 125 -3.55 -13.06 -32.10
N LEU A 126 -3.25 -12.98 -30.80
CA LEU A 126 -3.95 -13.71 -29.75
C LEU A 126 -5.15 -12.93 -29.22
N TYR A 127 -4.94 -11.64 -28.94
CA TYR A 127 -5.92 -10.78 -28.29
C TYR A 127 -5.93 -9.40 -28.95
N ARG A 128 -7.11 -8.79 -28.96
CA ARG A 128 -7.34 -7.40 -29.37
C ARG A 128 -8.36 -6.79 -28.43
N ASP A 129 -8.16 -5.54 -28.06
CA ASP A 129 -9.16 -4.76 -27.33
C ASP A 129 -9.10 -3.30 -27.78
N GLN A 130 -10.21 -2.60 -27.58
CA GLN A 130 -10.31 -1.18 -27.83
C GLN A 130 -11.00 -0.47 -26.67
N SER A 131 -10.55 0.74 -26.37
CA SER A 131 -11.18 1.61 -25.39
C SER A 131 -11.23 3.04 -25.91
N THR A 132 -12.41 3.65 -25.89
CA THR A 132 -12.63 5.05 -26.28
C THR A 132 -12.93 5.88 -25.05
N GLY A 133 -12.42 7.12 -25.01
CA GLY A 133 -12.73 8.07 -23.97
C GLY A 133 -12.03 9.40 -24.17
N SER A 134 -11.93 10.18 -23.09
CA SER A 134 -11.28 11.48 -23.11
C SER A 134 -9.77 11.36 -23.34
N VAL A 135 -9.19 12.30 -24.08
CA VAL A 135 -7.72 12.47 -24.19
C VAL A 135 -7.08 12.65 -22.82
N ASN A 136 -7.79 13.24 -21.86
CA ASN A 136 -7.32 13.38 -20.48
C ASN A 136 -7.19 12.04 -19.75
N ASP A 137 -7.92 11.01 -20.19
CA ASP A 137 -7.92 9.66 -19.60
C ASP A 137 -6.99 8.70 -20.36
N LEU A 138 -6.15 9.20 -21.28
CA LEU A 138 -5.34 8.38 -22.19
C LEU A 138 -4.52 7.30 -21.47
N GLN A 139 -3.89 7.63 -20.33
CA GLN A 139 -3.12 6.65 -19.55
C GLN A 139 -4.01 5.52 -19.02
N SER A 140 -5.19 5.87 -18.49
CA SER A 140 -6.17 4.93 -17.97
C SER A 140 -6.76 4.04 -19.08
N LEU A 141 -7.04 4.62 -20.25
CA LEU A 141 -7.51 3.88 -21.43
C LEU A 141 -6.44 2.89 -21.91
N MET A 142 -5.20 3.34 -22.11
CA MET A 142 -4.08 2.47 -22.52
C MET A 142 -3.86 1.32 -21.53
N ARG A 143 -3.80 1.61 -20.23
CA ARG A 143 -3.60 0.59 -19.20
C ARG A 143 -4.70 -0.47 -19.23
N LYS A 144 -5.97 -0.05 -19.33
CA LYS A 144 -7.13 -0.94 -19.40
C LYS A 144 -7.04 -1.86 -20.61
N THR A 145 -6.72 -1.33 -21.78
CA THR A 145 -6.58 -2.10 -23.02
C THR A 145 -5.39 -3.07 -22.94
N ILE A 146 -4.24 -2.65 -22.35
CA ILE A 146 -3.08 -3.53 -22.12
C ILE A 146 -3.44 -4.72 -21.23
N ILE A 147 -4.13 -4.49 -20.11
CA ILE A 147 -4.53 -5.56 -19.18
C ILE A 147 -5.38 -6.61 -19.90
N ARG A 148 -6.34 -6.17 -20.71
CA ARG A 148 -7.27 -7.06 -21.44
C ARG A 148 -6.63 -7.79 -22.61
N THR A 149 -5.56 -7.24 -23.19
CA THR A 149 -4.82 -7.85 -24.30
C THR A 149 -3.66 -8.74 -23.85
N THR A 150 -3.30 -8.68 -22.57
CA THR A 150 -2.25 -9.50 -21.95
C THR A 150 -2.74 -10.36 -20.78
N PRO A 151 -3.90 -11.05 -20.87
CA PRO A 151 -4.46 -11.80 -19.73
C PRO A 151 -3.63 -13.04 -19.35
N PHE A 152 -2.71 -13.45 -20.22
CA PHE A 152 -1.85 -14.62 -20.06
C PHE A 152 -0.53 -14.30 -19.32
N LEU A 153 -0.26 -13.01 -19.03
CA LEU A 153 0.92 -12.59 -18.28
C LEU A 153 0.58 -12.42 -16.80
N ALA A 154 1.51 -12.81 -15.92
CA ALA A 154 1.35 -12.63 -14.48
C ALA A 154 1.22 -11.14 -14.13
N GLU A 155 0.33 -10.84 -13.18
CA GLU A 155 0.13 -9.47 -12.70
C GLU A 155 1.28 -9.02 -11.79
N ASN A 156 1.72 -7.78 -11.97
CA ASN A 156 2.74 -7.18 -11.12
C ASN A 156 2.22 -6.99 -9.68
N LEU A 157 2.94 -7.52 -8.70
CA LEU A 157 2.57 -7.44 -7.27
C LEU A 157 2.44 -6.01 -6.73
N VAL A 158 3.19 -5.05 -7.28
CA VAL A 158 3.10 -3.64 -6.89
C VAL A 158 1.79 -3.04 -7.39
N TYR A 159 1.37 -3.41 -8.61
CA TYR A 159 0.11 -2.98 -9.18
C TYR A 159 -1.11 -3.62 -8.54
N SER A 160 -1.06 -4.90 -8.17
CA SER A 160 -2.15 -5.55 -7.43
C SER A 160 -2.41 -4.87 -6.08
N LYS A 161 -1.36 -4.42 -5.39
CA LYS A 161 -1.48 -3.58 -4.18
C LYS A 161 -2.14 -2.22 -4.46
N LEU A 162 -1.81 -1.58 -5.59
CA LEU A 162 -2.50 -0.35 -6.02
C LEU A 162 -3.98 -0.60 -6.36
N GLN A 163 -4.31 -1.74 -6.97
CA GLN A 163 -5.71 -2.08 -7.25
C GLN A 163 -6.52 -2.17 -5.96
N ASN A 164 -5.93 -2.76 -4.91
CA ASN A 164 -6.55 -2.87 -3.59
C ASN A 164 -6.78 -1.51 -2.91
N THR A 165 -6.06 -0.48 -3.35
CA THR A 165 -6.25 0.91 -2.89
C THR A 165 -7.56 1.50 -3.45
N GLU A 166 -8.00 1.05 -4.64
CA GLU A 166 -9.26 1.44 -5.29
C GLU A 166 -10.44 0.50 -4.99
N THR A 167 -10.23 -0.74 -4.54
CA THR A 167 -11.31 -1.66 -4.15
C THR A 167 -12.03 -1.24 -2.87
N ILE A 168 -11.71 -0.06 -2.31
CA ILE A 168 -12.56 0.67 -1.36
C ILE A 168 -13.69 1.39 -2.14
N LYS A 169 -14.31 0.70 -3.10
CA LYS A 169 -15.59 1.10 -3.69
C LYS A 169 -16.62 0.18 -3.04
N ASP A 170 -17.37 0.75 -2.09
CA ASP A 170 -18.39 0.12 -1.24
C ASP A 170 -17.88 -0.68 -0.03
N ASN A 171 -16.94 -0.10 0.72
CA ASN A 171 -16.60 -0.62 2.05
C ASN A 171 -17.27 0.21 3.14
N HIS A 172 -18.27 -0.38 3.80
CA HIS A 172 -18.66 0.07 5.13
C HIS A 172 -17.72 -0.58 6.16
N ILE A 173 -17.09 0.27 6.98
CA ILE A 173 -16.22 -0.13 8.08
C ILE A 173 -17.00 0.02 9.38
N GLN A 174 -17.07 -1.06 10.15
CA GLN A 174 -17.58 -1.05 11.52
C GLN A 174 -16.42 -0.92 12.50
N VAL A 175 -16.47 0.05 13.39
CA VAL A 175 -15.47 0.23 14.44
C VAL A 175 -16.12 0.04 15.79
N VAL A 176 -15.64 -0.91 16.58
CA VAL A 176 -16.13 -1.23 17.92
C VAL A 176 -15.04 -0.87 18.93
N ILE A 177 -15.36 0.01 19.87
CA ILE A 177 -14.39 0.58 20.82
C ILE A 177 -14.88 0.39 22.24
N ASP A 178 -14.06 -0.28 23.05
CA ASP A 178 -14.16 -0.25 24.51
C ASP A 178 -13.77 1.14 25.03
N LEU A 179 -14.68 1.78 25.78
CA LEU A 179 -14.47 3.08 26.42
C LEU A 179 -14.33 2.95 27.94
N SER A 180 -13.74 1.85 28.42
CA SER A 180 -13.29 1.71 29.81
C SER A 180 -12.28 2.80 30.18
N GLY A 181 -12.14 3.09 31.47
CA GLY A 181 -11.16 4.08 31.96
C GLY A 181 -9.70 3.70 31.68
N SER A 182 -9.37 2.41 31.58
CA SER A 182 -8.03 1.92 31.25
C SER A 182 -7.66 2.15 29.78
N MET A 183 -8.65 2.34 28.91
CA MET A 183 -8.43 2.67 27.50
C MET A 183 -7.92 4.10 27.27
N GLU A 184 -7.90 4.97 28.28
CA GLU A 184 -7.46 6.38 28.15
C GLU A 184 -6.05 6.56 27.58
N LEU A 185 -5.12 5.64 27.88
CA LEU A 185 -3.78 5.69 27.28
C LEU A 185 -3.75 5.24 25.82
N THR A 186 -4.75 4.47 25.37
CA THR A 186 -4.84 3.96 24.00
C THR A 186 -5.66 4.85 23.07
N LEU A 187 -6.74 5.46 23.58
CA LEU A 187 -7.68 6.26 22.79
C LEU A 187 -7.05 7.41 22.00
N PRO A 188 -6.01 8.13 22.46
CA PRO A 188 -5.33 9.13 21.64
C PRO A 188 -4.78 8.57 20.32
N PHE A 189 -4.25 7.34 20.32
CA PHE A 189 -3.74 6.68 19.11
C PHE A 189 -4.88 6.26 18.18
N ILE A 190 -5.96 5.71 18.74
CA ILE A 190 -7.16 5.34 17.98
C ILE A 190 -7.78 6.58 17.32
N ARG A 191 -7.92 7.69 18.06
CA ARG A 191 -8.46 8.95 17.54
C ARG A 191 -7.64 9.50 16.38
N ARG A 192 -6.31 9.57 16.53
CA ARG A 192 -5.44 10.04 15.44
C ARG A 192 -5.52 9.14 14.20
N ALA A 193 -5.60 7.83 14.39
CA ALA A 193 -5.76 6.89 13.29
C ALA A 193 -7.12 7.08 12.60
N LEU A 194 -8.18 7.25 13.38
CA LEU A 194 -9.54 7.40 12.87
C LEU A 194 -9.74 8.77 12.17
N ASP A 195 -9.15 9.84 12.69
CA ASP A 195 -9.26 11.20 12.12
C ASP A 195 -8.65 11.31 10.71
N GLN A 196 -7.74 10.40 10.36
CA GLN A 196 -7.19 10.28 9.01
C GLN A 196 -8.20 9.69 8.00
N PHE A 197 -9.34 9.15 8.45
CA PHE A 197 -10.38 8.67 7.55
C PHE A 197 -11.36 9.77 7.20
N GLU A 198 -11.65 9.87 5.90
CA GLU A 198 -12.67 10.78 5.38
C GLU A 198 -13.85 9.96 4.88
N PRO A 199 -14.97 9.92 5.63
CA PRO A 199 -16.15 9.25 5.16
C PRO A 199 -16.67 9.91 3.88
N SER A 200 -17.18 9.10 2.97
CA SER A 200 -17.79 9.54 1.73
C SER A 200 -18.99 8.66 1.38
N VAL A 201 -19.73 9.02 0.34
CA VAL A 201 -20.90 8.24 -0.12
C VAL A 201 -20.56 6.76 -0.35
N ASN A 202 -19.34 6.48 -0.83
CA ASN A 202 -18.85 5.15 -1.20
C ASN A 202 -17.95 4.50 -0.12
N ARG A 203 -17.69 5.20 0.98
CA ARG A 203 -16.88 4.73 2.11
C ARG A 203 -17.48 5.24 3.40
N ARG A 204 -18.31 4.41 4.03
CA ARG A 204 -19.02 4.78 5.26
C ARG A 204 -18.33 4.16 6.46
N ILE A 205 -18.44 4.82 7.60
CA ILE A 205 -17.92 4.33 8.88
C ILE A 205 -19.05 4.37 9.89
N THR A 206 -19.19 3.31 10.68
CA THR A 206 -20.03 3.32 11.88
C THR A 206 -19.15 3.10 13.10
N LEU A 207 -19.44 3.85 14.16
CA LEU A 207 -18.82 3.68 15.46
C LEU A 207 -19.82 3.00 16.40
N THR A 208 -19.40 1.91 17.01
CA THR A 208 -20.04 1.33 18.18
C THR A 208 -19.13 1.55 19.37
N THR A 209 -19.65 2.19 20.42
CA THR A 209 -18.88 2.38 21.65
C THR A 209 -19.50 1.58 22.79
N ILE A 210 -18.67 0.88 23.55
CA ILE A 210 -19.04 0.07 24.69
C ILE A 210 -18.60 0.83 25.93
N ARG A 211 -19.57 1.28 26.73
CA ARG A 211 -19.31 2.02 27.97
C ARG A 211 -19.70 1.17 29.20
N PRO A 212 -19.23 1.54 30.40
CA PRO A 212 -19.62 0.90 31.64
C PRO A 212 -21.14 0.77 31.77
N GLN A 213 -21.59 -0.27 32.49
CA GLN A 213 -23.01 -0.54 32.74
C GLN A 213 -23.82 -0.78 31.46
N THR A 214 -23.23 -1.47 30.47
CA THR A 214 -23.86 -1.83 29.17
C THR A 214 -24.36 -0.66 28.31
N ALA A 215 -23.90 0.59 28.53
CA ALA A 215 -24.28 1.71 27.68
C ALA A 215 -23.58 1.58 26.30
N ILE A 216 -24.21 0.82 25.41
CA ILE A 216 -23.74 0.56 24.06
C ILE A 216 -24.41 1.57 23.12
N THR A 217 -23.61 2.39 22.44
CA THR A 217 -24.11 3.35 21.45
C THR A 217 -23.66 2.95 20.05
N HIS A 218 -24.58 3.06 19.09
CA HIS A 218 -24.32 2.83 17.68
C HIS A 218 -24.54 4.14 16.92
N SER A 219 -23.55 4.58 16.18
CA SER A 219 -23.72 5.71 15.28
C SER A 219 -24.46 5.27 14.03
N GLU A 220 -25.20 6.19 13.40
CA GLU A 220 -25.51 6.00 11.99
C GLU A 220 -24.23 6.07 11.15
N PRO A 221 -24.22 5.48 9.93
CA PRO A 221 -23.08 5.58 9.04
C PRO A 221 -22.76 7.04 8.74
N PHE A 222 -21.55 7.46 9.07
CA PHE A 222 -21.11 8.82 8.81
C PHE A 222 -20.95 9.02 7.29
N ALA A 223 -21.67 10.00 6.75
CA ALA A 223 -21.49 10.54 5.41
C ALA A 223 -20.94 11.99 5.43
N ASP A 224 -21.00 12.64 6.59
CA ASP A 224 -20.52 14.00 6.83
C ASP A 224 -19.22 13.95 7.66
N LEU A 225 -18.16 14.56 7.12
CA LEU A 225 -16.83 14.57 7.71
C LEU A 225 -16.80 15.32 9.06
N SER A 226 -17.54 16.42 9.19
CA SER A 226 -17.55 17.24 10.41
C SER A 226 -18.19 16.49 11.59
N ARG A 227 -19.33 15.82 11.35
CA ARG A 227 -19.99 14.96 12.34
C ARG A 227 -19.11 13.77 12.72
N TYR A 228 -18.44 13.17 11.76
CA TYR A 228 -17.49 12.08 12.01
C TYR A 228 -16.34 12.53 12.92
N ARG A 229 -15.64 13.61 12.55
CA ARG A 229 -14.53 14.16 13.34
C ARG A 229 -14.98 14.54 14.75
N SER A 230 -16.16 15.12 14.89
CA SER A 230 -16.74 15.43 16.20
C SER A 230 -16.97 14.18 17.04
N ALA A 231 -17.49 13.10 16.44
CA ALA A 231 -17.71 11.83 17.13
C ALA A 231 -16.38 11.16 17.54
N VAL A 232 -15.37 11.19 16.67
CA VAL A 232 -14.02 10.67 16.96
C VAL A 232 -13.36 11.48 18.07
N ALA A 233 -13.42 12.82 18.01
CA ALA A 233 -12.84 13.70 19.04
C ALA A 233 -13.48 13.48 20.42
N ALA A 234 -14.77 13.15 20.45
CA ALA A 234 -15.53 12.90 21.68
C ALA A 234 -15.24 11.54 22.34
N LEU A 235 -14.44 10.66 21.72
CA LEU A 235 -14.04 9.40 22.33
C LEU A 235 -13.15 9.65 23.56
N HIS A 236 -13.63 9.20 24.72
CA HIS A 236 -12.94 9.23 26.00
C HIS A 236 -13.30 7.97 26.80
N GLY A 237 -12.36 7.49 27.60
CA GLY A 237 -12.50 6.36 28.49
C GLY A 237 -13.12 6.80 29.81
N SER A 238 -14.00 5.96 30.35
CA SER A 238 -14.67 6.23 31.62
C SER A 238 -15.07 4.93 32.30
N GLY A 239 -15.06 4.93 33.64
CA GLY A 239 -15.52 3.82 34.48
C GLY A 239 -14.87 2.46 34.18
N ILE A 240 -15.56 1.38 34.54
CA ILE A 240 -15.08 0.00 34.40
C ILE A 240 -16.05 -0.74 33.48
N THR A 241 -15.52 -1.26 32.36
CA THR A 241 -16.23 -2.18 31.47
C THR A 241 -15.89 -3.61 31.88
N THR A 242 -16.89 -4.48 31.99
CA THR A 242 -16.69 -5.90 32.30
C THR A 242 -16.57 -6.74 31.01
N GLU A 243 -16.05 -7.96 31.14
CA GLU A 243 -16.02 -8.94 30.05
C GLU A 243 -17.42 -9.14 29.42
N ALA A 244 -18.46 -9.21 30.26
CA ALA A 244 -19.84 -9.38 29.81
C ALA A 244 -20.34 -8.18 29.01
N ASP A 245 -20.01 -6.95 29.43
CA ASP A 245 -20.36 -5.73 28.69
C ASP A 245 -19.76 -5.74 27.28
N ILE A 246 -18.52 -6.21 27.15
CA ILE A 246 -17.80 -6.28 25.87
C ILE A 246 -18.42 -7.29 24.92
N ILE A 247 -18.72 -8.50 25.42
CA ILE A 247 -19.36 -9.55 24.63
C ILE A 247 -20.76 -9.12 24.19
N GLU A 248 -21.54 -8.51 25.08
CA GLU A 248 -22.86 -7.96 24.72
C GLU A 248 -22.74 -6.81 23.70
N GLY A 249 -21.73 -5.96 23.81
CA GLY A 249 -21.42 -4.92 22.82
C GLY A 249 -21.15 -5.47 21.42
N LEU A 250 -20.39 -6.56 21.33
CA LEU A 250 -20.15 -7.26 20.06
C LEU A 250 -21.42 -7.91 19.51
N LYS A 251 -22.23 -8.52 20.38
CA LYS A 251 -23.52 -9.10 19.98
C LYS A 251 -24.47 -8.06 19.40
N ARG A 252 -24.65 -6.92 20.06
CA ARG A 252 -25.46 -5.80 19.54
C ARG A 252 -24.88 -5.17 18.28
N THR A 253 -23.56 -5.22 18.11
CA THR A 253 -22.93 -4.82 16.85
C THR A 253 -23.37 -5.75 15.72
N ASN A 254 -23.46 -7.05 15.96
CA ASN A 254 -23.96 -8.02 14.98
C ASN A 254 -25.41 -7.73 14.60
N ASP A 255 -26.28 -7.43 15.57
CA ASP A 255 -27.69 -7.11 15.34
C ASP A 255 -27.90 -5.80 14.54
N SER A 256 -26.94 -4.87 14.60
CA SER A 256 -27.02 -3.55 13.96
C SER A 256 -26.12 -3.38 12.75
N ILE A 257 -25.42 -4.44 12.34
CA ILE A 257 -24.46 -4.39 11.24
C ILE A 257 -25.18 -4.11 9.93
N LYS A 258 -24.60 -3.25 9.08
CA LYS A 258 -25.22 -2.92 7.79
C LYS A 258 -24.78 -3.91 6.71
N ALA A 259 -25.65 -4.13 5.72
CA ALA A 259 -25.49 -5.16 4.69
C ALA A 259 -24.19 -5.07 3.86
N ASN A 260 -23.56 -3.88 3.79
CA ASN A 260 -22.32 -3.66 3.02
C ASN A 260 -21.08 -3.55 3.92
N THR A 261 -21.17 -3.95 5.19
CA THR A 261 -20.00 -4.00 6.05
C THR A 261 -19.04 -5.08 5.57
N ARG A 262 -17.78 -4.70 5.33
CA ARG A 262 -16.72 -5.62 4.87
C ARG A 262 -15.57 -5.74 5.85
N GLN A 263 -15.43 -4.78 6.76
CA GLN A 263 -14.36 -4.72 7.74
C GLN A 263 -14.92 -4.35 9.10
N LEU A 264 -14.44 -5.03 10.14
CA LEU A 264 -14.70 -4.71 11.54
C LEU A 264 -13.38 -4.54 12.28
N LEU A 265 -13.22 -3.40 12.95
CA LEU A 265 -12.12 -3.15 13.87
C LEU A 265 -12.64 -3.22 15.29
N PHE A 266 -11.99 -4.02 16.13
CA PHE A 266 -12.34 -4.11 17.54
C PHE A 266 -11.14 -3.73 18.40
N PHE A 267 -11.36 -2.75 19.30
CA PHE A 267 -10.38 -2.22 20.23
C PHE A 267 -10.82 -2.48 21.67
N SER A 268 -10.00 -3.23 22.42
CA SER A 268 -10.21 -3.42 23.86
C SER A 268 -8.88 -3.78 24.54
N ASP A 269 -8.74 -3.34 25.77
CA ASP A 269 -7.64 -3.69 26.67
C ASP A 269 -8.00 -4.83 27.64
N ALA A 270 -9.22 -5.37 27.56
CA ALA A 270 -9.68 -6.42 28.45
C ALA A 270 -8.88 -7.71 28.31
N ASN A 271 -8.75 -8.41 29.44
CA ASN A 271 -8.25 -9.77 29.52
C ASN A 271 -9.44 -10.71 29.69
N PHE A 272 -9.61 -11.64 28.75
CA PHE A 272 -10.76 -12.55 28.74
C PHE A 272 -10.47 -13.84 29.50
N SER A 273 -11.46 -14.30 30.26
CA SER A 273 -11.51 -15.65 30.79
C SER A 273 -11.55 -16.69 29.66
N GLU A 274 -11.27 -17.96 29.95
CA GLU A 274 -11.37 -19.02 28.92
C GLU A 274 -12.77 -19.08 28.28
N LYS A 275 -13.81 -18.86 29.09
CA LYS A 275 -15.19 -18.73 28.61
C LYS A 275 -15.35 -17.51 27.71
N GLY A 276 -14.86 -16.35 28.13
CA GLY A 276 -14.90 -15.12 27.34
C GLY A 276 -14.20 -15.22 26.01
N VAL A 277 -13.07 -15.94 25.94
CA VAL A 277 -12.37 -16.20 24.68
C VAL A 277 -13.22 -17.03 23.72
N LEU A 278 -13.96 -18.04 24.22
CA LEU A 278 -14.89 -18.83 23.42
C LEU A 278 -16.05 -17.98 22.90
N ASP A 279 -16.63 -17.14 23.76
CA ASP A 279 -17.71 -16.22 23.40
C ASP A 279 -17.24 -15.20 22.35
N LEU A 280 -16.04 -14.63 22.52
CA LEU A 280 -15.39 -13.72 21.57
C LEU A 280 -15.17 -14.41 20.21
N GLN A 281 -14.67 -15.65 20.22
CA GLN A 281 -14.51 -16.44 18.99
C GLN A 281 -15.83 -16.71 18.29
N GLN A 282 -16.91 -16.98 19.05
CA GLN A 282 -18.22 -17.19 18.46
C GLN A 282 -18.69 -15.93 17.72
N GLN A 283 -18.61 -14.77 18.36
CA GLN A 283 -18.99 -13.50 17.72
C GLN A 283 -18.16 -13.22 16.46
N PHE A 284 -16.84 -13.47 16.49
CA PHE A 284 -15.99 -13.29 15.31
C PHE A 284 -16.29 -14.29 14.19
N ARG A 285 -16.69 -15.52 14.51
CA ARG A 285 -17.16 -16.49 13.50
C ARG A 285 -18.44 -16.02 12.82
N GLU A 286 -19.35 -15.42 13.57
CA GLU A 286 -20.60 -14.86 13.02
C GLU A 286 -20.29 -13.75 12.01
N PHE A 287 -19.46 -12.76 12.38
CA PHE A 287 -19.02 -11.72 11.44
C PHE A 287 -18.33 -12.29 10.19
N ARG A 288 -17.45 -13.29 10.36
CA ARG A 288 -16.75 -13.93 9.23
C ARG A 288 -17.70 -14.68 8.30
N ARG A 289 -18.74 -15.32 8.85
CA ARG A 289 -19.78 -16.01 8.06
C ARG A 289 -20.51 -15.01 7.15
N ASP A 290 -20.67 -13.78 7.63
CA ASP A 290 -21.32 -12.70 6.89
C ASP A 290 -20.33 -11.95 5.95
N GLY A 291 -19.12 -12.49 5.77
CA GLY A 291 -18.12 -11.97 4.85
C GLY A 291 -17.32 -10.78 5.38
N ILE A 292 -17.39 -10.49 6.68
CA ILE A 292 -16.70 -9.36 7.31
C ILE A 292 -15.30 -9.79 7.78
N GLN A 293 -14.29 -9.01 7.40
CA GLN A 293 -12.93 -9.19 7.91
C GLN A 293 -12.82 -8.54 9.30
N VAL A 294 -12.52 -9.34 10.32
CA VAL A 294 -12.36 -8.86 11.69
C VAL A 294 -10.88 -8.63 12.00
N ALA A 295 -10.53 -7.42 12.46
CA ALA A 295 -9.27 -7.13 13.11
C ALA A 295 -9.49 -6.86 14.59
N PHE A 296 -8.75 -7.59 15.42
CA PHE A 296 -8.72 -7.37 16.86
C PHE A 296 -7.40 -6.70 17.25
N PHE A 297 -7.50 -5.59 17.98
CA PHE A 297 -6.39 -4.82 18.50
C PHE A 297 -6.40 -4.89 20.04
N PRO A 298 -5.64 -5.82 20.65
CA PRO A 298 -5.37 -5.81 22.09
C PRO A 298 -4.63 -4.51 22.46
N CYS A 299 -5.24 -3.73 23.35
CA CYS A 299 -4.82 -2.37 23.66
C CYS A 299 -3.81 -2.31 24.83
N TYR A 300 -3.42 -1.10 25.24
CA TYR A 300 -2.24 -0.85 26.11
C TYR A 300 -2.17 -1.72 27.38
N ASP A 301 -3.27 -1.98 28.08
CA ASP A 301 -3.27 -2.76 29.33
C ASP A 301 -3.56 -4.27 29.14
N SER A 302 -3.79 -4.72 27.91
CA SER A 302 -4.09 -6.13 27.61
C SER A 302 -2.85 -7.03 27.73
N ASP A 303 -3.02 -8.23 28.30
CA ASP A 303 -2.05 -9.33 28.28
C ASP A 303 -2.49 -10.35 27.22
N PRO A 304 -2.02 -10.25 25.97
CA PRO A 304 -2.54 -11.07 24.87
C PRO A 304 -2.20 -12.56 24.97
N SER A 305 -1.49 -13.00 26.01
CA SER A 305 -1.26 -14.43 26.28
C SER A 305 -2.57 -15.22 26.46
N PHE A 306 -3.69 -14.57 26.81
CA PHE A 306 -5.00 -15.24 26.84
C PHE A 306 -5.44 -15.76 25.46
N LEU A 307 -4.94 -15.17 24.37
CA LEU A 307 -5.23 -15.61 23.00
C LEU A 307 -4.43 -16.86 22.61
N GLU A 308 -3.21 -17.03 23.13
CA GLU A 308 -2.34 -18.17 22.84
C GLU A 308 -2.94 -19.49 23.35
N LYS A 309 -3.74 -19.43 24.41
CA LYS A 309 -4.48 -20.58 24.96
C LYS A 309 -5.55 -21.11 24.00
N SER A 310 -5.94 -20.31 23.01
CA SER A 310 -6.97 -20.67 22.05
C SER A 310 -6.36 -20.93 20.67
N GLY A 311 -5.87 -22.16 20.47
CA GLY A 311 -5.50 -22.61 19.14
C GLY A 311 -6.67 -22.38 18.19
N ARG A 312 -6.42 -21.66 17.07
CA ARG A 312 -7.37 -21.29 15.98
C ARG A 312 -7.98 -19.88 16.05
N PHE A 313 -7.59 -19.00 16.97
CA PHE A 313 -8.09 -17.61 16.98
C PHE A 313 -7.80 -16.86 15.66
N ASP A 314 -6.64 -17.12 15.04
CA ASP A 314 -6.23 -16.53 13.75
C ASP A 314 -7.13 -16.90 12.56
N ARG A 315 -7.98 -17.94 12.70
CA ARG A 315 -8.93 -18.34 11.64
C ARG A 315 -10.15 -17.42 11.59
N VAL A 316 -10.44 -16.72 12.68
CA VAL A 316 -11.68 -15.94 12.85
C VAL A 316 -11.44 -14.44 12.93
N ALA A 317 -10.25 -14.01 13.32
CA ALA A 317 -9.84 -12.61 13.30
C ALA A 317 -8.34 -12.47 13.04
N LYS A 318 -7.95 -11.35 12.43
CA LYS A 318 -6.55 -10.92 12.38
C LYS A 318 -6.22 -10.20 13.69
N VAL A 319 -5.44 -10.83 14.55
CA VAL A 319 -4.98 -10.22 15.80
C VAL A 319 -3.73 -9.38 15.51
N TYR A 320 -3.79 -8.10 15.83
CA TYR A 320 -2.66 -7.19 15.65
C TYR A 320 -1.83 -7.11 16.93
N ALA A 321 -0.60 -7.63 16.88
CA ALA A 321 0.38 -7.48 17.96
C ALA A 321 0.94 -6.04 17.97
N THR A 322 0.15 -5.11 18.49
CA THR A 322 0.52 -3.71 18.70
C THR A 322 1.70 -3.62 19.66
N MET A 323 2.61 -2.70 19.36
CA MET A 323 3.71 -2.34 20.23
C MET A 323 3.36 -1.10 21.03
N TYR A 324 3.73 -1.13 22.30
CA TYR A 324 3.65 0.01 23.20
C TYR A 324 4.99 0.18 23.90
N GLY A 325 5.43 1.42 24.11
CA GLY A 325 6.69 1.63 24.79
C GLY A 325 6.84 3.00 25.43
N ARG A 326 7.81 3.10 26.33
CA ARG A 326 8.17 4.33 27.07
C ARG A 326 9.68 4.43 27.17
N ARG A 327 10.22 5.63 26.97
CA ARG A 327 11.61 5.97 27.29
C ARG A 327 11.71 6.21 28.78
N ALA A 328 12.75 5.70 29.42
CA ALA A 328 13.14 6.10 30.76
C ALA A 328 14.61 6.50 30.78
N SER A 329 14.90 7.63 31.42
CA SER A 329 16.26 8.09 31.70
C SER A 329 16.61 7.83 33.17
N PHE A 330 17.89 7.59 33.44
CA PHE A 330 18.41 7.25 34.75
C PHE A 330 19.43 8.29 35.21
N THR A 331 19.65 8.39 36.52
CA THR A 331 20.54 9.41 37.11
C THR A 331 22.01 9.25 36.74
N ASN A 332 22.41 8.11 36.17
CA ASN A 332 23.77 7.87 35.65
C ASN A 332 23.96 8.37 34.21
N GLY A 333 22.94 8.98 33.59
CA GLY A 333 22.98 9.49 32.22
C GLY A 333 22.55 8.47 31.15
N GLU A 334 22.26 7.23 31.52
CA GLU A 334 21.72 6.25 30.57
C GLU A 334 20.24 6.52 30.28
N ALA A 335 19.81 6.17 29.06
CA ALA A 335 18.40 6.16 28.68
C ALA A 335 18.08 4.90 27.87
N TRP A 336 16.98 4.26 28.24
CA TRP A 336 16.53 3.02 27.64
C TRP A 336 15.06 3.13 27.23
N PHE A 337 14.71 2.45 26.15
CA PHE A 337 13.34 2.39 25.66
C PHE A 337 12.74 1.02 25.98
N PHE A 338 11.72 0.99 26.84
CA PHE A 338 11.06 -0.23 27.27
C PHE A 338 9.83 -0.48 26.39
N VAL A 339 9.79 -1.62 25.71
CA VAL A 339 8.76 -1.95 24.71
C VAL A 339 8.04 -3.24 25.10
N ARG A 340 6.71 -3.26 24.98
CA ARG A 340 5.89 -4.47 24.99
C ARG A 340 5.40 -4.75 23.57
N LYS A 341 5.55 -5.99 23.11
CA LYS A 341 4.96 -6.50 21.86
C LYS A 341 4.36 -7.86 22.15
N GLY A 342 3.03 -7.96 22.08
CA GLY A 342 2.35 -9.15 22.57
C GLY A 342 2.59 -9.33 24.07
N ALA A 343 2.92 -10.55 24.49
CA ALA A 343 3.30 -10.89 25.88
C ALA A 343 4.80 -10.64 26.17
N ALA A 344 5.61 -10.29 25.17
CA ALA A 344 7.05 -10.12 25.32
C ALA A 344 7.44 -8.66 25.61
N PHE A 345 8.49 -8.50 26.42
CA PHE A 345 9.09 -7.20 26.76
C PHE A 345 10.52 -7.09 26.21
N TYR A 346 10.90 -5.89 25.79
CA TYR A 346 12.18 -5.59 25.17
C TYR A 346 12.77 -4.31 25.74
N VAL A 347 14.10 -4.21 25.68
CA VAL A 347 14.87 -3.00 25.94
C VAL A 347 15.57 -2.61 24.64
N CYS A 348 15.24 -1.43 24.14
CA CYS A 348 15.77 -0.87 22.90
C CYS A 348 16.58 0.40 23.18
N SER A 349 17.32 0.88 22.18
CA SER A 349 18.02 2.16 22.22
C SER A 349 17.05 3.33 22.39
N GLU A 350 17.51 4.49 22.88
CA GLU A 350 16.59 5.62 23.12
C GLU A 350 15.88 6.11 21.85
N SER A 351 16.52 5.95 20.68
CA SER A 351 15.99 6.35 19.38
C SER A 351 14.79 5.52 18.92
N PHE A 352 14.48 4.39 19.57
CA PHE A 352 13.43 3.47 19.12
C PHE A 352 12.01 4.09 19.14
N GLY A 353 11.79 5.16 19.90
CA GLY A 353 10.50 5.86 19.91
C GLY A 353 10.12 6.45 18.54
N SER A 354 11.09 6.92 17.75
CA SER A 354 10.82 7.42 16.38
C SER A 354 10.56 6.26 15.40
N ASP A 355 11.23 5.13 15.57
CA ASP A 355 10.98 3.91 14.79
C ASP A 355 9.55 3.37 15.02
N MET A 356 9.09 3.33 16.28
CA MET A 356 7.71 2.95 16.59
C MET A 356 6.67 3.90 16.00
N SER A 357 6.92 5.21 16.10
CA SER A 357 5.99 6.23 15.59
C SER A 357 5.94 6.26 14.06
N SER A 358 7.00 5.78 13.39
CA SER A 358 7.11 5.68 11.93
C SER A 358 6.72 4.30 11.36
N GLY A 359 6.26 3.36 12.21
CA GLY A 359 5.84 2.02 11.80
C GLY A 359 6.98 1.05 11.46
N LYS A 360 8.24 1.41 11.78
CA LYS A 360 9.41 0.51 11.68
C LYS A 360 9.46 -0.37 12.92
N ASN A 361 8.67 -1.44 12.91
CA ASN A 361 8.32 -2.18 14.12
C ASN A 361 9.11 -3.48 14.33
N SER A 362 10.39 -3.45 13.94
CA SER A 362 11.29 -4.59 14.16
C SER A 362 11.90 -4.49 15.56
N THR A 363 11.73 -5.55 16.35
CA THR A 363 12.37 -5.72 17.65
C THR A 363 13.72 -6.42 17.52
N ASP A 364 14.22 -6.66 16.30
CA ASP A 364 15.41 -7.48 16.03
C ASP A 364 16.70 -6.82 16.54
N SER A 365 16.71 -5.49 16.62
CA SER A 365 17.80 -4.69 17.20
C SER A 365 17.67 -4.49 18.71
N CYS A 366 16.57 -4.94 19.33
CA CYS A 366 16.32 -4.80 20.76
C CYS A 366 16.77 -6.03 21.55
N ARG A 367 17.16 -5.81 22.81
CA ARG A 367 17.44 -6.90 23.74
C ARG A 367 16.14 -7.39 24.37
N LEU A 368 15.91 -8.69 24.40
CA LEU A 368 14.80 -9.28 25.17
C LEU A 368 14.94 -8.93 26.65
N PHE A 369 13.89 -8.36 27.24
CA PHE A 369 13.87 -8.06 28.68
C PHE A 369 13.73 -9.38 29.46
N PRO A 370 14.54 -9.60 30.51
CA PRO A 370 14.54 -10.87 31.26
C PRO A 370 13.33 -10.95 32.20
N ALA A 371 12.13 -11.06 31.64
CA ALA A 371 10.84 -10.97 32.33
C ALA A 371 10.70 -11.98 33.50
N HIS A 372 11.32 -13.16 33.39
CA HIS A 372 11.36 -14.18 34.43
C HIS A 372 11.97 -13.72 35.77
N ARG A 373 12.69 -12.59 35.79
CA ARG A 373 13.29 -12.02 37.01
C ARG A 373 12.38 -11.01 37.72
N TYR A 374 11.20 -10.74 37.18
CA TYR A 374 10.32 -9.69 37.63
C TYR A 374 8.96 -10.28 38.02
N SER A 375 8.28 -9.64 38.98
CA SER A 375 6.91 -10.05 39.33
C SER A 375 5.95 -9.70 38.21
N LYS A 376 4.76 -10.33 38.17
CA LYS A 376 3.73 -9.97 37.18
C LYS A 376 3.34 -8.49 37.28
N SER A 377 3.33 -7.92 38.48
CA SER A 377 3.04 -6.50 38.72
C SER A 377 4.15 -5.56 38.26
N ASP A 378 5.40 -6.03 38.14
CA ASP A 378 6.52 -5.27 37.59
C ASP A 378 6.52 -5.25 36.06
N LEU A 379 5.93 -6.29 35.44
CA LEU A 379 5.77 -6.46 33.99
C LEU A 379 4.58 -5.65 33.45
N ASP A 380 4.57 -4.37 33.79
CA ASP A 380 3.64 -3.35 33.34
C ASP A 380 4.49 -2.20 32.76
N LEU A 381 4.16 -1.69 31.57
CA LEU A 381 4.92 -0.60 30.95
C LEU A 381 5.01 0.67 31.81
N ASN A 382 4.08 0.88 32.73
CA ASN A 382 4.12 1.98 33.69
C ASN A 382 5.14 1.76 34.83
N LYS A 383 5.52 0.52 35.11
CA LYS A 383 6.34 0.14 36.27
C LYS A 383 7.69 -0.48 35.89
N ILE A 384 7.81 -1.01 34.68
CA ILE A 384 8.97 -1.80 34.24
C ILE A 384 10.28 -1.02 34.34
N ALA A 385 10.27 0.29 34.04
CA ALA A 385 11.45 1.14 34.18
C ALA A 385 11.88 1.28 35.64
N GLN A 386 10.92 1.45 36.57
CA GLN A 386 11.19 1.55 38.00
C GLN A 386 11.68 0.21 38.58
N ALA A 387 11.08 -0.90 38.14
CA ALA A 387 11.49 -2.24 38.53
C ALA A 387 12.91 -2.54 38.02
N TYR A 388 13.21 -2.17 36.77
CA TYR A 388 14.55 -2.25 36.21
C TYR A 388 15.55 -1.41 37.01
N ALA A 389 15.20 -0.17 37.35
CA ALA A 389 16.06 0.72 38.12
C ALA A 389 16.42 0.10 39.48
N SER A 390 15.40 -0.35 40.21
CA SER A 390 15.54 -0.92 41.55
C SER A 390 16.43 -2.18 41.55
N ARG A 391 16.28 -3.04 40.54
CA ARG A 391 17.10 -4.25 40.36
C ARG A 391 18.56 -3.97 40.01
N ASN A 392 18.85 -2.86 39.34
CA ASN A 392 20.18 -2.51 38.87
C ASN A 392 20.83 -1.39 39.69
N ASN A 393 20.29 -1.06 40.87
CA ASN A 393 20.75 0.05 41.72
C ASN A 393 20.83 1.40 40.99
N LEU A 394 19.88 1.66 40.09
CA LEU A 394 19.71 2.93 39.39
C LEU A 394 18.54 3.72 39.99
N LYS A 395 18.52 5.03 39.76
CA LYS A 395 17.34 5.88 40.02
C LYS A 395 16.78 6.39 38.71
N VAL A 396 15.46 6.35 38.57
CA VAL A 396 14.75 6.93 37.42
C VAL A 396 14.77 8.45 37.56
N ASN A 397 15.13 9.13 36.48
CA ASN A 397 15.10 10.58 36.38
C ASN A 397 13.81 11.05 35.68
N GLU A 398 13.51 10.50 34.51
CA GLU A 398 12.33 10.87 33.72
C GLU A 398 11.75 9.63 33.03
N ILE A 399 10.42 9.60 32.85
CA ILE A 399 9.72 8.62 32.02
C ILE A 399 8.87 9.37 31.00
N SER A 400 9.05 9.09 29.71
CA SER A 400 8.30 9.73 28.63
C SER A 400 6.81 9.35 28.63
N PRO A 401 5.99 10.03 27.82
CA PRO A 401 4.67 9.54 27.42
C PRO A 401 4.76 8.16 26.75
N VAL A 402 3.60 7.54 26.58
CA VAL A 402 3.45 6.28 25.82
C VAL A 402 3.64 6.56 24.33
N TYR A 403 4.36 5.65 23.66
CA TYR A 403 4.48 5.56 22.21
C TYR A 403 3.81 4.26 21.74
N SER A 404 3.26 4.26 20.53
CA SER A 404 2.64 3.07 19.96
C SER A 404 2.68 3.09 18.44
N ASP A 405 2.79 1.89 17.84
CA ASP A 405 2.59 1.69 16.40
C ASP A 405 1.11 1.47 16.03
N LEU A 406 0.18 1.58 16.99
CA LEU A 406 -1.24 1.30 16.79
C LEU A 406 -1.84 2.09 15.63
N GLU A 407 -1.51 3.37 15.53
CA GLU A 407 -1.99 4.25 14.46
C GLU A 407 -1.65 3.68 13.08
N PHE A 408 -0.43 3.18 12.93
CA PHE A 408 0.03 2.53 11.71
C PHE A 408 -0.68 1.19 11.45
N ARG A 409 -0.91 0.37 12.49
CA ARG A 409 -1.59 -0.92 12.34
C ARG A 409 -3.06 -0.76 11.95
N ILE A 410 -3.74 0.25 12.50
CA ILE A 410 -5.11 0.61 12.13
C ILE A 410 -5.16 1.06 10.67
N ALA A 411 -4.24 1.97 10.29
CA ALA A 411 -4.12 2.42 8.90
C ALA A 411 -3.83 1.24 7.96
N ASP A 412 -2.88 0.37 8.29
CA ASP A 412 -2.53 -0.84 7.52
C ASP A 412 -3.74 -1.75 7.32
N PHE A 413 -4.52 -2.02 8.38
CA PHE A 413 -5.71 -2.86 8.25
C PHE A 413 -6.79 -2.23 7.38
N ILE A 414 -7.09 -0.96 7.60
CA ILE A 414 -8.19 -0.28 6.92
C ILE A 414 -7.86 -0.05 5.44
N THR A 415 -6.62 0.30 5.15
CA THR A 415 -6.18 0.60 3.79
C THR A 415 -5.61 -0.61 3.05
N ASN A 416 -5.35 -1.73 3.75
CA ASN A 416 -4.45 -2.79 3.28
C ASN A 416 -3.08 -2.25 2.83
N GLN A 417 -2.65 -1.10 3.37
CA GLN A 417 -1.37 -0.46 3.05
C GLN A 417 -0.46 -0.42 4.27
N SER A 418 0.48 -1.35 4.30
CA SER A 418 1.70 -1.20 5.07
C SER A 418 2.41 0.07 4.59
N GLY A 419 2.41 1.18 5.35
CA GLY A 419 3.37 2.28 5.07
C GLY A 419 2.91 3.72 4.84
N SER A 420 1.66 4.10 5.07
CA SER A 420 1.10 5.35 4.49
C SER A 420 1.67 6.71 4.98
N ARG A 421 2.55 6.79 5.98
CA ARG A 421 3.19 8.07 6.35
C ARG A 421 4.59 8.14 5.74
N ALA A 422 4.85 9.21 4.97
CA ALA A 422 6.16 9.47 4.41
C ALA A 422 7.19 9.64 5.53
N VAL A 423 8.13 8.70 5.65
CA VAL A 423 9.23 8.73 6.64
C VAL A 423 10.25 9.80 6.27
N TYR A 424 10.31 10.17 4.99
CA TYR A 424 11.14 11.23 4.48
C TYR A 424 10.32 12.17 3.62
N ARG A 425 10.66 13.45 3.62
CA ARG A 425 10.06 14.45 2.73
C ARG A 425 11.16 15.15 1.97
N VAL A 426 10.94 15.34 0.68
CA VAL A 426 11.89 16.01 -0.21
C VAL A 426 11.17 17.14 -0.91
N LEU A 427 11.71 18.35 -0.82
CA LEU A 427 11.20 19.48 -1.59
C LEU A 427 11.82 19.40 -2.98
N VAL A 428 10.97 19.26 -3.98
CA VAL A 428 11.37 19.29 -5.38
C VAL A 428 10.80 20.53 -6.04
N ALA A 429 11.53 21.10 -6.98
CA ALA A 429 11.09 22.26 -7.73
C ALA A 429 11.30 22.06 -9.22
N ASN A 430 10.33 22.50 -10.02
CA ASN A 430 10.54 22.77 -11.44
C ASN A 430 10.74 24.29 -11.64
N ASP A 431 10.96 24.73 -12.87
CA ASP A 431 11.26 26.14 -13.19
C ASP A 431 10.13 27.13 -12.77
N LYS A 432 8.94 26.62 -12.40
CA LYS A 432 7.76 27.45 -12.08
C LYS A 432 7.23 27.28 -10.65
N GLN A 433 7.43 26.12 -10.02
CA GLN A 433 6.79 25.74 -8.76
C GLN A 433 7.62 24.72 -7.97
N ALA A 434 7.44 24.72 -6.65
CA ALA A 434 8.00 23.72 -5.74
C ALA A 434 6.88 22.98 -4.99
N PHE A 435 7.08 21.70 -4.73
CA PHE A 435 6.15 20.88 -3.96
C PHE A 435 6.90 19.79 -3.19
N TRP A 436 6.30 19.34 -2.09
CA TRP A 436 6.85 18.28 -1.26
C TRP A 436 6.46 16.92 -1.84
N ILE A 437 7.44 16.03 -1.97
CA ILE A 437 7.21 14.61 -2.19
C ILE A 437 7.48 13.85 -0.89
N GLY A 438 6.55 13.00 -0.50
CA GLY A 438 6.73 12.04 0.57
C GLY A 438 7.41 10.77 0.06
N LEU A 439 8.32 10.20 0.84
CA LEU A 439 9.01 8.95 0.55
C LEU A 439 8.92 8.03 1.76
N GLN A 440 8.71 6.74 1.50
CA GLN A 440 8.76 5.72 2.54
C GLN A 440 10.15 5.08 2.65
N ASN A 441 10.86 4.92 1.54
CA ASN A 441 12.10 4.15 1.48
C ASN A 441 13.34 5.05 1.60
N LYS A 442 14.30 4.62 2.43
CA LYS A 442 15.60 5.30 2.58
C LYS A 442 16.44 5.24 1.28
N SER A 443 16.28 4.19 0.48
CA SER A 443 16.96 4.05 -0.82
C SER A 443 16.60 5.19 -1.77
N ASP A 444 15.31 5.48 -1.88
CA ASP A 444 14.75 6.50 -2.76
C ASP A 444 15.18 7.90 -2.31
N TYR A 445 15.15 8.13 -0.99
CA TYR A 445 15.68 9.36 -0.37
C TYR A 445 17.16 9.56 -0.67
N ASN A 446 17.98 8.52 -0.48
CA ASN A 446 19.42 8.58 -0.75
C ASN A 446 19.71 8.80 -2.25
N LEU A 447 18.92 8.19 -3.14
CA LEU A 447 19.08 8.39 -4.58
C LEU A 447 18.78 9.84 -4.97
N LEU A 448 17.73 10.42 -4.40
CA LEU A 448 17.40 11.85 -4.58
C LEU A 448 18.50 12.75 -4.01
N ALA A 449 19.06 12.41 -2.84
CA ALA A 449 20.18 13.14 -2.24
C ALA A 449 21.44 13.12 -3.12
N GLN A 450 21.75 11.98 -3.74
CA GLN A 450 22.90 11.88 -4.66
C GLN A 450 22.73 12.73 -5.92
N ASN A 451 21.49 12.99 -6.34
CA ASN A 451 21.16 13.80 -7.51
C ASN A 451 20.77 15.25 -7.14
N GLN A 452 21.14 15.70 -5.94
CA GLN A 452 20.92 17.07 -5.52
C GLN A 452 21.61 18.04 -6.51
N ASN A 453 20.90 19.08 -6.93
CA ASN A 453 21.31 20.05 -7.97
C ASN A 453 21.28 19.52 -9.43
N GLN A 454 20.74 18.33 -9.69
CA GLN A 454 20.47 17.86 -11.05
C GLN A 454 18.97 17.86 -11.36
N LYS A 455 18.63 18.12 -12.62
CA LYS A 455 17.26 17.92 -13.13
C LYS A 455 17.03 16.42 -13.35
N ILE A 456 16.03 15.89 -12.67
CA ILE A 456 15.65 14.47 -12.70
C ILE A 456 14.16 14.31 -12.97
N TYR A 457 13.78 13.20 -13.61
CA TYR A 457 12.38 12.85 -13.78
C TYR A 457 11.88 12.02 -12.61
N VAL A 458 10.83 12.52 -11.95
CA VAL A 458 10.13 11.85 -10.86
C VAL A 458 8.71 11.53 -11.30
N GLY A 459 8.38 10.25 -11.36
CA GLY A 459 7.02 9.75 -11.56
C GLY A 459 6.32 9.53 -10.23
N LEU A 460 5.12 10.08 -10.08
CA LEU A 460 4.35 10.06 -8.84
C LEU A 460 2.93 9.56 -9.10
N HIS A 461 2.46 8.65 -8.24
CA HIS A 461 1.03 8.44 -8.04
C HIS A 461 0.50 9.55 -7.15
N LEU A 462 -0.56 10.23 -7.59
CA LEU A 462 -1.10 11.41 -6.91
C LEU A 462 -2.51 11.15 -6.38
N LYS A 463 -2.78 11.67 -5.18
CA LYS A 463 -4.11 11.71 -4.57
C LYS A 463 -4.44 13.13 -4.12
N ARG A 464 -5.74 13.45 -4.10
CA ARG A 464 -6.23 14.69 -3.50
C ARG A 464 -6.44 14.50 -2.00
N THR A 465 -6.03 15.48 -1.22
CA THR A 465 -6.18 15.57 0.24
C THR A 465 -6.74 16.95 0.61
N PRO A 466 -7.21 17.18 1.85
CA PRO A 466 -7.70 18.49 2.29
C PRO A 466 -6.65 19.61 2.21
N ILE A 467 -5.37 19.27 2.30
CA ILE A 467 -4.26 20.22 2.26
C ILE A 467 -3.66 20.38 0.86
N GLY A 468 -4.20 19.67 -0.15
CA GLY A 468 -3.79 19.78 -1.54
C GLY A 468 -3.56 18.42 -2.20
N ILE A 469 -2.73 18.42 -3.25
CA ILE A 469 -2.35 17.19 -3.96
C ILE A 469 -1.10 16.63 -3.30
N GLU A 470 -1.14 15.36 -2.93
CA GLU A 470 -0.01 14.65 -2.33
C GLU A 470 0.30 13.37 -3.11
N ASN A 471 1.54 12.90 -3.05
CA ASN A 471 1.91 11.62 -3.64
C ASN A 471 1.70 10.44 -2.68
N LEU A 472 1.60 9.23 -3.23
CA LEU A 472 1.72 8.00 -2.46
C LEU A 472 3.20 7.76 -2.09
N PRO A 473 3.60 7.76 -0.81
CA PRO A 473 5.02 7.76 -0.42
C PRO A 473 5.76 6.45 -0.69
N ASN A 474 5.01 5.35 -0.82
CA ASN A 474 5.53 4.00 -0.98
C ASN A 474 5.92 3.67 -2.43
N GLN A 475 5.58 4.54 -3.37
CA GLN A 475 5.71 4.28 -4.80
C GLN A 475 6.09 5.55 -5.55
N ILE A 476 7.38 5.69 -5.82
CA ILE A 476 7.92 6.73 -6.68
C ILE A 476 8.76 6.11 -7.80
N TYR A 477 8.78 6.75 -8.97
CA TYR A 477 9.56 6.30 -10.12
C TYR A 477 10.67 7.31 -10.40
N LEU A 478 11.92 6.92 -10.15
CA LEU A 478 13.08 7.71 -10.51
C LEU A 478 13.60 7.17 -11.84
N THR A 479 13.41 7.93 -12.93
CA THR A 479 13.72 7.46 -14.29
C THR A 479 14.78 8.34 -14.95
N LYS A 480 15.60 7.72 -15.79
CA LYS A 480 16.50 8.44 -16.70
C LYS A 480 15.67 9.01 -17.86
N PRO A 481 16.09 10.12 -18.49
CA PRO A 481 15.35 10.73 -19.60
C PRO A 481 14.97 9.76 -20.73
N ALA A 482 15.84 8.79 -21.05
CA ALA A 482 15.60 7.79 -22.10
C ALA A 482 14.52 6.75 -21.72
N ASP A 483 14.28 6.55 -20.42
CA ASP A 483 13.33 5.57 -19.90
C ASP A 483 12.00 6.23 -19.48
N THR A 484 11.96 7.57 -19.42
CA THR A 484 10.77 8.33 -19.03
C THR A 484 9.71 8.27 -20.14
N PRO A 485 8.46 7.84 -19.85
CA PRO A 485 7.39 7.86 -20.83
C PRO A 485 6.96 9.31 -21.09
N GLN A 486 7.54 9.95 -22.10
CA GLN A 486 7.31 11.36 -22.44
C GLN A 486 5.83 11.70 -22.67
N LEU A 487 5.01 10.73 -23.08
CA LEU A 487 3.56 10.88 -23.21
C LEU A 487 2.87 11.28 -21.89
N PHE A 488 3.46 10.93 -20.74
CA PHE A 488 2.92 11.18 -19.40
C PHE A 488 3.67 12.26 -18.63
N VAL A 489 4.61 12.95 -19.29
CA VAL A 489 5.26 14.13 -18.72
C VAL A 489 4.29 15.30 -18.84
N LEU A 490 3.86 15.84 -17.71
CA LEU A 490 2.99 17.02 -17.65
C LEU A 490 3.73 18.24 -17.10
N ASP A 491 3.32 19.42 -17.58
CA ASP A 491 3.56 20.66 -16.82
C ASP A 491 2.66 20.64 -15.57
N TYR A 492 3.28 20.65 -14.40
CA TYR A 492 2.60 20.63 -13.09
C TYR A 492 1.55 21.77 -12.96
N GLN A 493 1.76 22.92 -13.62
CA GLN A 493 0.75 23.98 -13.66
C GLN A 493 -0.56 23.54 -14.31
N ARG A 494 -0.55 22.66 -15.33
CA ARG A 494 -1.79 22.10 -15.92
C ARG A 494 -2.52 21.20 -14.93
N LEU A 495 -1.79 20.45 -14.10
CA LEU A 495 -2.36 19.61 -13.06
C LEU A 495 -3.03 20.44 -11.94
N LEU A 496 -2.51 21.65 -11.66
CA LEU A 496 -3.07 22.59 -10.69
C LEU A 496 -4.15 23.54 -11.23
N THR A 497 -4.15 23.89 -12.52
CA THR A 497 -5.11 24.84 -13.11
C THR A 497 -6.35 24.18 -13.68
N ALA A 498 -6.28 22.90 -14.06
CA ALA A 498 -7.44 22.13 -14.53
C ALA A 498 -8.28 21.51 -13.38
N THR A 499 -8.07 22.00 -12.16
CA THR A 499 -8.41 21.38 -10.86
C THR A 499 -9.89 21.38 -10.48
N SER A 500 -10.78 21.97 -11.27
CA SER A 500 -12.22 21.77 -11.08
C SER A 500 -12.78 20.58 -11.86
N ALA A 501 -12.07 20.04 -12.87
CA ALA A 501 -12.62 19.04 -13.79
C ALA A 501 -11.84 17.70 -13.88
N LEU A 502 -10.55 17.64 -13.54
CA LEU A 502 -9.78 16.39 -13.61
C LEU A 502 -9.90 15.58 -12.31
N GLN A 503 -10.60 14.44 -12.39
CA GLN A 503 -10.49 13.38 -11.38
C GLN A 503 -9.08 12.78 -11.47
N LEU A 504 -8.23 13.00 -10.46
CA LEU A 504 -6.94 12.31 -10.35
C LEU A 504 -7.20 10.83 -10.12
N ASN A 505 -6.80 9.99 -11.06
CA ASN A 505 -6.79 8.55 -10.88
C ASN A 505 -5.51 8.14 -10.11
N PRO A 506 -5.61 7.58 -8.90
CA PRO A 506 -4.43 7.18 -8.11
C PRO A 506 -3.57 6.09 -8.74
N ARG A 507 -4.05 5.42 -9.81
CA ARG A 507 -3.29 4.42 -10.57
C ARG A 507 -2.48 5.04 -11.71
N ASP A 508 -2.74 6.30 -12.04
CA ASP A 508 -2.00 7.02 -13.07
C ASP A 508 -0.71 7.60 -12.46
N VAL A 509 0.39 7.41 -13.18
CA VAL A 509 1.70 7.95 -12.83
C VAL A 509 1.94 9.22 -13.62
N TRP A 510 2.23 10.29 -12.90
CA TRP A 510 2.52 11.60 -13.45
C TRP A 510 4.01 11.88 -13.35
N PHE A 511 4.66 12.17 -14.48
CA PHE A 511 6.09 12.43 -14.53
C PHE A 511 6.38 13.93 -14.53
N PHE A 512 7.31 14.34 -13.68
CA PHE A 512 7.75 15.73 -13.53
C PHE A 512 9.27 15.81 -13.67
N LEU A 513 9.75 16.77 -14.47
CA LEU A 513 11.16 17.16 -14.46
C LEU A 513 11.38 18.15 -13.32
N VAL A 514 12.18 17.77 -12.33
CA VAL A 514 12.38 18.54 -11.10
C VAL A 514 13.84 18.56 -10.66
N GLU A 515 14.18 19.55 -9.85
CA GLU A 515 15.43 19.66 -9.10
C GLU A 515 15.15 19.49 -7.62
N VAL A 516 16.02 18.80 -6.91
CA VAL A 516 15.89 18.63 -5.47
C VAL A 516 16.42 19.87 -4.74
N LYS A 517 15.61 20.43 -3.84
CA LYS A 517 15.91 21.68 -3.13
C LYS A 517 16.17 21.49 -1.65
N ASP A 518 15.40 20.64 -0.98
CA ASP A 518 15.49 20.43 0.47
C ASP A 518 15.14 18.99 0.85
N PHE A 519 15.65 18.54 2.00
CA PHE A 519 15.38 17.23 2.57
C PHE A 519 14.98 17.36 4.02
N ARG A 520 13.91 16.67 4.42
CA ARG A 520 13.45 16.57 5.80
C ARG A 520 13.27 15.12 6.20
N HIS A 521 13.69 14.83 7.42
CA HIS A 521 13.39 13.58 8.10
C HIS A 521 12.40 13.91 9.22
N ASP A 522 11.17 13.43 9.05
CA ASP A 522 10.09 13.63 10.03
C ASP A 522 10.09 12.54 11.10
#